data_AF-A0A093GX29-F1
#
_entry.id   AF-A0A093GX29-F1
#
_cell.length_a   1.000
_cell.length_b   1.000
_cell.length_c   1.000
_cell.angle_alpha   90.00
_cell.angle_beta   90.00
_cell.angle_gamma   90.00
#
_symmetry.space_group_name_H-M   'P 1'
#
loop_
_entity.id
_entity.type
_entity.pdbx_description
1 polymer ?
#
loop_
_entity_poly.entity_id
_entity_poly.type
_entity_poly.pdbx_seq_one_letter_code
_entity_poly.pdbx_strand_id
1 'polypeptide(L)'
;RNFLRSVLLAGGSNSPYAKVMKGQITLSQLFLEVEQGCQQHASATGITLPPTFSITRAFEDMSAKGTVNAPLLQAARVLQRNGFKTCVLTNNWVDDSSGRRFTATLMSLLQRHFDLVIESCRLGVQKPDPRIYAYALEVLQAEPQEVIFLDDLGENLKPAREMGMATILVRDTRTALEELQELSGVQACREEPLPTVCDPAAVTHGYVPIRPGVQLHFVEMGHGPVVCLCHGFPESWLSWRYQIPALADAGFRVIALEMKGYGESTAPPDIKEYSQEQICKDLVVFLDKLGIPQTVLIGHDWGGAVVWNMALFYPERVRAVASLNTPYRPADPSVDIVEKMKSIPTFNYQFYFQEPGVAEAELEQDIGRTLKVLIRSTRQE
;
A
#
# COMPACT_ATOMS: atom_id res chain seq x y z
N ARG A 1 11.10 25.62 -24.93
CA ARG A 1 11.94 24.76 -24.06
C ARG A 1 13.15 25.49 -23.49
N ASN A 2 13.94 26.24 -24.29
CA ASN A 2 15.14 26.91 -23.79
C ASN A 2 14.88 28.09 -22.83
N PHE A 3 13.75 28.80 -22.98
CA PHE A 3 13.36 29.94 -22.14
C PHE A 3 13.16 29.58 -20.65
N LEU A 4 12.34 28.57 -20.35
CA LEU A 4 12.11 28.15 -18.96
C LEU A 4 13.39 27.56 -18.34
N ARG A 5 14.13 26.77 -19.12
CA ARG A 5 15.37 26.14 -18.67
C ARG A 5 16.45 27.16 -18.32
N SER A 6 16.58 28.25 -19.10
CA SER A 6 17.55 29.30 -18.80
C SER A 6 17.23 30.01 -17.48
N VAL A 7 15.95 30.27 -17.18
CA VAL A 7 15.52 30.89 -15.92
C VAL A 7 15.68 29.93 -14.73
N LEU A 8 15.23 28.69 -14.87
CA LEU A 8 15.30 27.67 -13.81
C LEU A 8 16.73 27.37 -13.36
N LEU A 9 17.69 27.40 -14.28
CA LEU A 9 19.11 27.08 -14.05
C LEU A 9 20.00 28.32 -13.93
N ALA A 10 19.44 29.53 -14.04
CA ALA A 10 20.21 30.77 -13.92
C ALA A 10 20.83 30.88 -12.52
N GLY A 11 22.13 31.17 -12.42
CA GLY A 11 22.84 31.31 -11.14
C GLY A 11 23.48 30.02 -10.63
N GLY A 12 23.50 28.94 -11.41
CA GLY A 12 24.27 27.73 -11.11
C GLY A 12 23.84 27.09 -9.79
N SER A 13 24.74 27.04 -8.81
CA SER A 13 24.50 26.46 -7.48
C SER A 13 23.46 27.21 -6.64
N ASN A 14 23.19 28.48 -6.98
CA ASN A 14 22.18 29.34 -6.37
C ASN A 14 20.93 29.51 -7.26
N SER A 15 20.80 28.71 -8.32
CA SER A 15 19.60 28.74 -9.16
C SER A 15 18.35 28.34 -8.39
N PRO A 16 17.15 28.82 -8.79
CA PRO A 16 15.89 28.42 -8.15
C PRO A 16 15.75 26.88 -8.09
N TYR A 17 16.16 26.18 -9.16
CA TYR A 17 16.19 24.72 -9.20
C TYR A 17 17.15 24.12 -8.16
N ALA A 18 18.38 24.62 -8.04
CA ALA A 18 19.32 24.09 -7.06
C ALA A 18 18.88 24.36 -5.61
N LYS A 19 18.26 25.52 -5.34
CA LYS A 19 17.74 25.86 -4.00
C LYS A 19 16.61 24.90 -3.59
N VAL A 20 15.64 24.67 -4.47
CA VAL A 20 14.47 23.84 -4.15
C VAL A 20 14.87 22.37 -3.94
N MET A 21 15.79 21.85 -4.76
CA MET A 21 16.28 20.48 -4.64
C MET A 21 17.11 20.25 -3.38
N LYS A 22 17.70 21.31 -2.81
CA LYS A 22 18.41 21.28 -1.52
C LYS A 22 17.50 21.65 -0.34
N GLY A 23 16.19 21.80 -0.55
CA GLY A 23 15.24 22.15 0.51
C GLY A 23 15.43 23.54 1.11
N GLN A 24 16.16 24.44 0.45
CA GLN A 24 16.36 25.82 0.92
C GLN A 24 15.11 26.69 0.70
N ILE A 25 14.29 26.32 -0.27
CA ILE A 25 12.98 26.92 -0.56
C ILE A 25 11.95 25.81 -0.80
N THR A 26 10.68 26.12 -0.60
CA THR A 26 9.56 25.21 -0.89
C THR A 26 9.16 25.24 -2.36
N LEU A 27 8.31 24.30 -2.77
CA LEU A 27 7.77 24.26 -4.13
C LEU A 27 6.97 25.52 -4.48
N SER A 28 6.16 26.04 -3.55
CA SER A 28 5.40 27.27 -3.79
C SER A 28 6.31 28.49 -3.96
N GLN A 29 7.43 28.54 -3.21
CA GLN A 29 8.45 29.59 -3.36
C GLN A 29 9.20 29.47 -4.70
N LEU A 30 9.48 28.25 -5.17
CA LEU A 30 10.05 28.02 -6.51
C LEU A 30 9.16 28.61 -7.59
N PHE A 31 7.84 28.38 -7.54
CA PHE A 31 6.92 28.90 -8.55
C PHE A 31 6.98 30.42 -8.64
N LEU A 32 7.04 31.10 -7.49
CA LEU A 32 7.18 32.55 -7.43
C LEU A 32 8.51 33.03 -8.01
N GLU A 33 9.65 32.43 -7.63
CA GLU A 33 10.97 32.80 -8.15
C GLU A 33 11.06 32.60 -9.67
N VAL A 34 10.51 31.49 -10.19
CA VAL A 34 10.55 31.17 -11.62
C VAL A 34 9.60 32.06 -12.42
N GLU A 35 8.40 32.35 -11.92
CA GLU A 35 7.49 33.28 -12.60
C GLU A 35 8.07 34.69 -12.70
N GLN A 36 8.65 35.20 -11.60
CA GLN A 36 9.34 36.50 -11.60
C GLN A 36 10.53 36.51 -12.56
N GLY A 37 11.36 35.45 -12.54
CA GLY A 37 12.49 35.31 -13.46
C GLY A 37 12.05 35.24 -14.93
N CYS A 38 10.92 34.58 -15.21
CA CYS A 38 10.33 34.54 -16.56
C CYS A 38 9.85 35.92 -17.00
N GLN A 39 9.18 36.68 -16.14
CA GLN A 39 8.75 38.04 -16.45
C GLN A 39 9.94 38.94 -16.75
N GLN A 40 11.00 38.89 -15.93
CA GLN A 40 12.22 39.67 -16.15
C GLN A 40 12.93 39.28 -17.46
N HIS A 41 13.07 37.98 -17.73
CA HIS A 41 13.71 37.50 -18.95
C HIS A 41 12.88 37.84 -20.20
N ALA A 42 11.55 37.75 -20.12
CA ALA A 42 10.62 38.17 -21.17
C ALA A 42 10.76 39.67 -21.49
N SER A 43 10.79 40.53 -20.46
CA SER A 43 11.02 41.97 -20.63
C SER A 43 12.39 42.28 -21.24
N ALA A 44 13.45 41.58 -20.83
CA ALA A 44 14.80 41.79 -21.35
C ALA A 44 14.99 41.32 -22.80
N THR A 45 14.22 40.32 -23.24
CA THR A 45 14.31 39.71 -24.57
C THR A 45 13.25 40.20 -25.54
N GLY A 46 12.33 41.08 -25.10
CA GLY A 46 11.22 41.58 -25.91
C GLY A 46 10.14 40.54 -26.22
N ILE A 47 10.07 39.46 -25.42
CA ILE A 47 9.07 38.39 -25.56
C ILE A 47 7.86 38.73 -24.68
N THR A 48 6.64 38.59 -25.21
CA THR A 48 5.41 38.74 -24.42
C THR A 48 4.96 37.37 -23.91
N LEU A 49 4.79 37.23 -22.59
CA LEU A 49 4.23 36.01 -22.00
C LEU A 49 2.71 35.95 -22.24
N PRO A 50 2.13 34.78 -22.51
CA PRO A 50 0.69 34.62 -22.61
C PRO A 50 -0.02 35.03 -21.31
N PRO A 51 -1.24 35.59 -21.36
CA PRO A 51 -2.01 35.96 -20.16
C PRO A 51 -2.38 34.75 -19.29
N THR A 52 -2.31 33.54 -19.84
CA THR A 52 -2.56 32.28 -19.14
C THR A 52 -1.29 31.61 -18.59
N PHE A 53 -0.12 32.24 -18.73
CA PHE A 53 1.14 31.69 -18.27
C PHE A 53 1.14 31.55 -16.74
N SER A 54 1.31 30.32 -16.26
CA SER A 54 1.47 30.02 -14.85
C SER A 54 2.33 28.78 -14.70
N ILE A 55 3.36 28.87 -13.86
CA ILE A 55 4.24 27.75 -13.53
C ILE A 55 3.48 26.73 -12.68
N THR A 56 2.66 27.21 -11.74
CA THR A 56 1.80 26.36 -10.91
C THR A 56 0.92 25.45 -11.76
N ARG A 57 0.19 25.99 -12.74
CA ARG A 57 -0.67 25.19 -13.63
C ARG A 57 0.13 24.18 -14.45
N ALA A 58 1.27 24.59 -15.00
CA ALA A 58 2.12 23.68 -15.77
C ALA A 58 2.63 22.50 -14.92
N PHE A 59 2.90 22.74 -13.64
CA PHE A 59 3.34 21.72 -12.70
C PHE A 59 2.17 20.81 -12.25
N GLU A 60 0.99 21.37 -12.01
CA GLU A 60 -0.23 20.61 -11.73
C GLU A 60 -0.56 19.66 -12.88
N ASP A 61 -0.51 20.13 -14.13
CA ASP A 61 -0.72 19.32 -15.33
C ASP A 61 0.32 18.21 -15.50
N MET A 62 1.58 18.47 -15.12
CA MET A 62 2.64 17.47 -15.13
C MET A 62 2.40 16.40 -14.06
N SER A 63 2.06 16.83 -12.84
CA SER A 63 1.80 15.94 -11.71
C SER A 63 0.58 15.05 -11.96
N ALA A 64 -0.48 15.60 -12.55
CA ALA A 64 -1.68 14.85 -12.93
C ALA A 64 -1.41 13.75 -13.98
N LYS A 65 -0.34 13.88 -14.77
CA LYS A 65 0.08 12.88 -15.77
C LYS A 65 1.16 11.92 -15.24
N GLY A 66 1.73 12.20 -14.07
CA GLY A 66 2.77 11.37 -13.47
C GLY A 66 2.21 10.01 -13.09
N THR A 67 2.78 8.95 -13.65
CA THR A 67 2.45 7.57 -13.30
C THR A 67 3.67 6.86 -12.73
N VAL A 68 3.43 5.90 -11.86
CA VAL A 68 4.48 5.04 -11.31
C VAL A 68 4.85 4.00 -12.37
N ASN A 69 6.15 3.82 -12.61
CA ASN A 69 6.66 2.78 -13.50
C ASN A 69 6.55 1.41 -12.80
N ALA A 70 5.38 0.77 -12.94
CA ALA A 70 5.06 -0.48 -12.26
C ALA A 70 6.08 -1.61 -12.52
N PRO A 71 6.60 -1.82 -13.75
CA PRO A 71 7.64 -2.82 -13.97
C PRO A 71 8.94 -2.60 -13.19
N LEU A 72 9.43 -1.35 -13.07
CA LEU A 72 10.62 -1.07 -12.24
C LEU A 72 10.35 -1.30 -10.75
N LEU A 73 9.16 -0.92 -10.29
CA LEU A 73 8.73 -1.16 -8.91
C LEU A 73 8.63 -2.66 -8.59
N GLN A 74 8.19 -3.45 -9.56
CA GLN A 74 8.15 -4.90 -9.47
C GLN A 74 9.55 -5.51 -9.45
N ALA A 75 10.45 -5.03 -10.31
CA ALA A 75 11.84 -5.49 -10.33
C ALA A 75 12.55 -5.21 -9.00
N ALA A 76 12.36 -4.04 -8.40
CA ALA A 76 12.89 -3.72 -7.08
C ALA A 76 12.45 -4.76 -6.03
N ARG A 77 11.17 -5.16 -6.04
CA ARG A 77 10.67 -6.21 -5.13
C ARG A 77 11.26 -7.59 -5.40
N VAL A 78 11.43 -7.95 -6.66
CA VAL A 78 12.06 -9.23 -7.02
C VAL A 78 13.50 -9.25 -6.50
N LEU A 79 14.24 -8.16 -6.65
CA LEU A 79 15.58 -8.01 -6.09
C LEU A 79 15.58 -8.12 -4.56
N GLN A 80 14.67 -7.46 -3.85
CA GLN A 80 14.54 -7.58 -2.39
C GLN A 80 14.30 -9.02 -1.93
N ARG A 81 13.41 -9.75 -2.62
CA ARG A 81 13.16 -11.17 -2.33
C ARG A 81 14.38 -12.07 -2.56
N ASN A 82 15.32 -11.63 -3.40
CA ASN A 82 16.59 -12.31 -3.65
C ASN A 82 17.75 -11.75 -2.80
N GLY A 83 17.44 -10.98 -1.74
CA GLY A 83 18.42 -10.54 -0.74
C GLY A 83 19.09 -9.19 -1.03
N PHE A 84 18.70 -8.46 -2.07
CA PHE A 84 19.21 -7.11 -2.32
C PHE A 84 18.58 -6.10 -1.37
N LYS A 85 19.39 -5.18 -0.84
CA LYS A 85 18.88 -3.92 -0.28
C LYS A 85 18.55 -2.97 -1.42
N THR A 86 17.42 -2.28 -1.33
CA THR A 86 16.94 -1.35 -2.36
C THR A 86 16.75 0.06 -1.80
N CYS A 87 17.14 1.05 -2.60
CA CYS A 87 17.07 2.45 -2.21
C CYS A 87 16.55 3.32 -3.35
N VAL A 88 15.65 4.25 -3.04
CA VAL A 88 15.32 5.37 -3.92
C VAL A 88 16.21 6.55 -3.56
N LEU A 89 17.07 6.99 -4.49
CA LEU A 89 17.84 8.22 -4.35
C LEU A 89 17.30 9.31 -5.30
N THR A 90 16.54 10.25 -4.77
CA THR A 90 15.79 11.23 -5.58
C THR A 90 16.23 12.68 -5.37
N ASN A 91 16.32 13.43 -6.48
CA ASN A 91 16.33 14.88 -6.42
C ASN A 91 14.86 15.35 -6.35
N ASN A 92 14.42 15.76 -5.17
CA ASN A 92 13.04 16.17 -4.92
C ASN A 92 12.99 17.47 -4.09
N TRP A 93 11.78 17.90 -3.76
CA TRP A 93 11.49 19.18 -3.12
C TRP A 93 10.51 19.03 -1.96
N VAL A 94 10.46 20.04 -1.09
CA VAL A 94 9.43 20.18 -0.06
C VAL A 94 8.17 20.74 -0.71
N ASP A 95 7.15 19.90 -0.85
CA ASP A 95 5.86 20.25 -1.47
C ASP A 95 4.86 20.80 -0.44
N ASP A 96 4.70 22.12 -0.44
CA ASP A 96 3.72 22.87 0.37
C ASP A 96 2.49 23.32 -0.44
N SER A 97 2.36 22.84 -1.68
CA SER A 97 1.29 23.27 -2.58
C SER A 97 -0.09 22.71 -2.17
N SER A 98 -1.14 23.22 -2.82
CA SER A 98 -2.48 22.63 -2.78
C SER A 98 -2.50 21.18 -3.28
N GLY A 99 -1.61 20.82 -4.21
CA GLY A 99 -1.48 19.50 -4.83
C GLY A 99 -0.62 18.49 -4.07
N ARG A 100 -0.04 18.86 -2.91
CA ARG A 100 0.94 18.05 -2.15
C ARG A 100 0.52 16.63 -1.81
N ARG A 101 -0.78 16.33 -1.85
CA ARG A 101 -1.31 14.98 -1.60
C ARG A 101 -0.75 13.96 -2.59
N PHE A 102 -0.55 14.33 -3.86
CA PHE A 102 0.07 13.43 -4.84
C PHE A 102 1.49 13.03 -4.43
N THR A 103 2.33 14.03 -4.12
CA THR A 103 3.71 13.83 -3.66
C THR A 103 3.75 13.00 -2.38
N ALA A 104 2.86 13.27 -1.42
CA ALA A 104 2.76 12.50 -0.18
C ALA A 104 2.38 11.02 -0.42
N THR A 105 1.38 10.76 -1.28
CA THR A 105 0.98 9.39 -1.63
C THR A 105 2.10 8.65 -2.35
N LEU A 106 2.81 9.30 -3.28
CA LEU A 106 3.94 8.70 -3.98
C LEU A 106 5.08 8.35 -3.02
N MET A 107 5.48 9.28 -2.14
CA MET A 107 6.54 9.01 -1.17
C MET A 107 6.15 7.88 -0.20
N SER A 108 4.89 7.84 0.24
CA SER A 108 4.38 6.74 1.08
C SER A 108 4.35 5.40 0.34
N LEU A 109 4.10 5.38 -0.97
CA LEU A 109 4.23 4.17 -1.79
C LEU A 109 5.69 3.72 -1.88
N LEU A 110 6.62 4.63 -2.17
CA LEU A 110 8.05 4.29 -2.30
C LEU A 110 8.62 3.77 -0.98
N GLN A 111 8.32 4.42 0.15
CA GLN A 111 8.75 3.98 1.48
C GLN A 111 8.21 2.59 1.87
N ARG A 112 7.08 2.15 1.29
CA ARG A 112 6.54 0.80 1.51
C ARG A 112 7.16 -0.27 0.61
N HIS A 113 7.88 0.12 -0.44
CA HIS A 113 8.40 -0.79 -1.45
C HIS A 113 9.93 -0.84 -1.51
N PHE A 114 10.62 0.07 -0.82
CA PHE A 114 12.07 0.17 -0.79
C PHE A 114 12.53 0.22 0.67
N ASP A 115 13.69 -0.34 0.94
CA ASP A 115 14.28 -0.35 2.29
C ASP A 115 14.66 1.06 2.75
N LEU A 116 15.03 1.91 1.78
CA LEU A 116 15.43 3.30 2.02
C LEU A 116 14.87 4.23 0.93
N VAL A 117 14.48 5.43 1.36
CA VAL A 117 14.14 6.55 0.46
C VAL A 117 14.93 7.77 0.91
N ILE A 118 15.86 8.22 0.06
CA ILE A 118 16.75 9.34 0.31
C ILE A 118 16.31 10.52 -0.56
N GLU A 119 15.96 11.61 0.13
CA GLU A 119 15.42 12.83 -0.44
C GLU A 119 16.46 13.95 -0.42
N SER A 120 16.80 14.51 -1.60
CA SER A 120 17.78 15.61 -1.70
C SER A 120 17.39 16.82 -0.85
N CYS A 121 16.10 17.17 -0.80
CA CYS A 121 15.63 18.33 -0.07
C CYS A 121 15.75 18.18 1.45
N ARG A 122 15.84 16.95 1.96
CA ARG A 122 16.04 16.67 3.38
C ARG A 122 17.52 16.68 3.76
N LEU A 123 18.40 16.31 2.81
CA LEU A 123 19.85 16.29 3.03
C LEU A 123 20.55 17.62 2.74
N GLY A 124 19.93 18.51 1.97
CA GLY A 124 20.57 19.76 1.53
C GLY A 124 21.63 19.55 0.43
N VAL A 125 21.67 18.36 -0.17
CA VAL A 125 22.59 17.97 -1.24
C VAL A 125 21.77 17.28 -2.34
N GLN A 126 22.12 17.49 -3.60
CA GLN A 126 21.44 16.92 -4.75
C GLN A 126 22.44 16.20 -5.67
N LYS A 127 21.98 15.23 -6.45
CA LYS A 127 22.76 14.70 -7.59
C LYS A 127 23.04 15.84 -8.58
N PRO A 128 24.26 15.93 -9.17
CA PRO A 128 25.35 14.96 -9.16
C PRO A 128 26.46 15.22 -8.10
N ASP A 129 26.17 15.88 -6.98
CA ASP A 129 27.18 16.12 -5.94
C ASP A 129 27.64 14.79 -5.29
N PRO A 130 28.94 14.42 -5.30
CA PRO A 130 29.44 13.15 -4.79
C PRO A 130 29.03 12.83 -3.35
N ARG A 131 28.78 13.86 -2.52
CA ARG A 131 28.39 13.68 -1.12
C ARG A 131 27.07 12.95 -0.94
N ILE A 132 26.13 13.09 -1.89
CA ILE A 132 24.84 12.38 -1.78
C ILE A 132 24.98 10.87 -2.04
N TYR A 133 25.92 10.49 -2.91
CA TYR A 133 26.22 9.08 -3.22
C TYR A 133 26.98 8.43 -2.07
N ALA A 134 27.96 9.14 -1.49
CA ALA A 134 28.67 8.69 -0.30
C ALA A 134 27.73 8.45 0.88
N TYR A 135 26.80 9.39 1.12
CA TYR A 135 25.76 9.21 2.14
C TYR A 135 24.87 7.99 1.84
N ALA A 136 24.45 7.80 0.59
CA ALA A 136 23.62 6.65 0.22
C ALA A 136 24.34 5.31 0.48
N LEU A 137 25.63 5.19 0.15
CA LEU A 137 26.44 4.01 0.43
C LEU A 137 26.59 3.74 1.93
N GLU A 138 26.83 4.80 2.72
CA GLU A 138 26.96 4.72 4.17
C GLU A 138 25.68 4.16 4.82
N VAL A 139 24.52 4.72 4.46
CA VAL A 139 23.22 4.28 5.03
C VAL A 139 22.84 2.87 4.53
N LEU A 140 23.17 2.54 3.28
CA LEU A 140 22.99 1.18 2.76
C LEU A 140 23.94 0.16 3.41
N GLN A 141 25.05 0.62 3.99
CA GLN A 141 26.16 -0.21 4.44
C GLN A 141 26.66 -1.11 3.32
N ALA A 142 26.96 -0.51 2.16
CA ALA A 142 27.39 -1.22 0.97
C ALA A 142 28.64 -0.54 0.37
N GLU A 143 29.53 -1.35 -0.18
CA GLU A 143 30.67 -0.86 -0.95
C GLU A 143 30.22 -0.46 -2.37
N PRO A 144 30.88 0.52 -3.02
CA PRO A 144 30.47 0.96 -4.36
C PRO A 144 30.34 -0.17 -5.38
N GLN A 145 31.23 -1.17 -5.32
CA GLN A 145 31.23 -2.29 -6.29
C GLN A 145 30.04 -3.24 -6.10
N GLU A 146 29.33 -3.16 -4.97
CA GLU A 146 28.15 -3.97 -4.65
C GLU A 146 26.85 -3.30 -5.12
N VAL A 147 26.92 -2.08 -5.65
CA VAL A 147 25.75 -1.26 -5.98
C VAL A 147 25.53 -1.16 -7.48
N ILE A 148 24.28 -1.41 -7.90
CA ILE A 148 23.76 -1.11 -9.22
C ILE A 148 22.91 0.17 -9.12
N PHE A 149 23.35 1.24 -9.77
CA PHE A 149 22.73 2.55 -9.74
C PHE A 149 21.99 2.87 -11.06
N LEU A 150 20.69 3.13 -10.96
CA LEU A 150 19.81 3.44 -12.10
C LEU A 150 19.43 4.92 -12.07
N ASP A 151 19.60 5.63 -13.19
CA ASP A 151 19.17 7.03 -13.34
C ASP A 151 18.83 7.31 -14.81
N ASP A 152 17.89 8.21 -15.07
CA ASP A 152 17.51 8.65 -16.42
C ASP A 152 18.42 9.77 -16.95
N LEU A 153 19.23 10.39 -16.08
CA LEU A 153 20.15 11.45 -16.42
C LEU A 153 21.61 10.98 -16.35
N GLY A 154 22.28 10.96 -17.50
CA GLY A 154 23.69 10.57 -17.59
C GLY A 154 24.65 11.40 -16.73
N GLU A 155 24.35 12.68 -16.48
CA GLU A 155 25.14 13.52 -15.56
C GLU A 155 25.09 13.02 -14.11
N ASN A 156 23.96 12.45 -13.68
CA ASN A 156 23.81 11.86 -12.35
C ASN A 156 24.48 10.48 -12.25
N LEU A 157 24.77 9.81 -13.37
CA LEU A 157 25.47 8.53 -13.37
C LEU A 157 26.99 8.67 -13.29
N LYS A 158 27.56 9.80 -13.73
CA LYS A 158 29.02 9.99 -13.76
C LYS A 158 29.66 9.82 -12.37
N PRO A 159 29.19 10.47 -11.28
CA PRO A 159 29.79 10.30 -9.97
C PRO A 159 29.67 8.86 -9.45
N ALA A 160 28.51 8.22 -9.65
CA ALA A 160 28.30 6.82 -9.26
C ALA A 160 29.31 5.89 -9.95
N ARG A 161 29.55 6.09 -11.25
CA ARG A 161 30.52 5.32 -12.02
C ARG A 161 31.96 5.60 -11.58
N GLU A 162 32.31 6.87 -11.33
CA GLU A 162 33.63 7.27 -10.83
C GLU A 162 33.94 6.67 -9.44
N MET A 163 32.91 6.44 -8.62
CA MET A 163 33.02 5.75 -7.34
C MET A 163 33.13 4.22 -7.47
N GLY A 164 32.88 3.65 -8.64
CA GLY A 164 32.98 2.21 -8.90
C GLY A 164 31.65 1.43 -8.87
N MET A 165 30.51 2.12 -8.87
CA MET A 165 29.20 1.47 -9.00
C MET A 165 28.94 0.98 -10.42
N ALA A 166 28.19 -0.13 -10.54
CA ALA A 166 27.58 -0.48 -11.81
C ALA A 166 26.45 0.54 -12.10
N THR A 167 26.37 1.05 -13.33
CA THR A 167 25.40 2.11 -13.68
C THR A 167 24.56 1.73 -14.88
N ILE A 168 23.25 1.96 -14.81
CA ILE A 168 22.29 1.76 -15.91
C ILE A 168 21.66 3.12 -16.27
N LEU A 169 21.73 3.50 -17.55
CA LEU A 169 21.05 4.68 -18.06
C LEU A 169 19.64 4.33 -18.51
N VAL A 170 18.63 4.73 -17.72
CA VAL A 170 17.24 4.37 -17.98
C VAL A 170 16.67 5.26 -19.09
N ARG A 171 16.61 4.74 -20.32
CA ARG A 171 15.91 5.39 -21.45
C ARG A 171 14.55 4.76 -21.71
N ASP A 172 14.50 3.45 -21.65
CA ASP A 172 13.29 2.64 -21.74
C ASP A 172 13.31 1.58 -20.65
N THR A 173 12.13 1.26 -20.14
CA THR A 173 11.98 0.34 -19.01
C THR A 173 12.48 -1.07 -19.34
N ARG A 174 12.27 -1.54 -20.57
CA ARG A 174 12.58 -2.93 -20.93
C ARG A 174 14.08 -3.17 -20.98
N THR A 175 14.83 -2.34 -21.70
CA THR A 175 16.29 -2.46 -21.78
C THR A 175 16.95 -2.21 -20.43
N ALA A 176 16.43 -1.27 -19.63
CA ALA A 176 16.91 -1.08 -18.26
C ALA A 176 16.74 -2.34 -17.39
N LEU A 177 15.63 -3.07 -17.54
CA LEU A 177 15.40 -4.33 -16.82
C LEU A 177 16.27 -5.49 -17.35
N GLU A 178 16.57 -5.53 -18.64
CA GLU A 178 17.50 -6.49 -19.24
C GLU A 178 18.93 -6.30 -18.70
N GLU A 179 19.43 -5.06 -18.68
CA GLU A 179 20.73 -4.71 -18.10
C GLU A 179 20.76 -4.98 -16.58
N LEU A 180 19.67 -4.69 -15.88
CA LEU A 180 19.54 -4.97 -14.45
C LEU A 180 19.60 -6.47 -14.16
N GLN A 181 18.96 -7.29 -14.99
CA GLN A 181 19.01 -8.74 -14.88
C GLN A 181 20.43 -9.28 -15.14
N GLU A 182 21.14 -8.74 -16.14
CA GLU A 182 22.52 -9.13 -16.45
C GLU A 182 23.47 -8.83 -15.28
N LEU A 183 23.35 -7.64 -14.67
CA LEU A 183 24.21 -7.21 -13.57
C LEU A 183 23.86 -7.87 -12.23
N SER A 184 22.57 -8.12 -11.96
CA SER A 184 22.13 -8.73 -10.69
C SER A 184 22.15 -10.26 -10.71
N GLY A 185 22.11 -10.88 -11.89
CA GLY A 185 21.88 -12.33 -12.03
C GLY A 185 20.45 -12.78 -11.67
N VAL A 186 19.55 -11.85 -11.35
CA VAL A 186 18.17 -12.14 -10.93
C VAL A 186 17.20 -11.90 -12.08
N GLN A 187 16.33 -12.87 -12.34
CA GLN A 187 15.33 -12.77 -13.40
C GLN A 187 14.19 -11.80 -13.01
N ALA A 188 14.38 -10.51 -13.30
CA ALA A 188 13.44 -9.44 -12.93
C ALA A 188 12.12 -9.43 -13.73
N CYS A 189 12.05 -10.16 -14.85
CA CYS A 189 11.06 -9.90 -15.92
C CYS A 189 9.95 -10.96 -16.13
N ARG A 190 9.79 -12.02 -15.32
CA ARG A 190 8.95 -13.16 -15.78
C ARG A 190 7.91 -13.81 -14.88
N GLU A 191 7.74 -13.42 -13.62
CA GLU A 191 6.62 -13.93 -12.83
C GLU A 191 5.61 -12.83 -12.56
N GLU A 192 4.32 -13.09 -12.79
CA GLU A 192 3.26 -12.33 -12.13
C GLU A 192 3.46 -12.55 -10.62
N PRO A 193 4.05 -11.59 -9.91
CA PRO A 193 4.39 -11.81 -8.53
C PRO A 193 3.08 -11.84 -7.77
N LEU A 194 3.01 -12.69 -6.74
CA LEU A 194 1.96 -12.54 -5.75
C LEU A 194 1.95 -11.09 -5.24
N PRO A 195 0.77 -10.52 -4.96
CA PRO A 195 0.66 -9.20 -4.35
C PRO A 195 1.55 -9.08 -3.12
N THR A 196 1.78 -7.85 -2.69
CA THR A 196 2.54 -7.57 -1.48
C THR A 196 1.89 -8.26 -0.30
N VAL A 197 2.69 -9.04 0.43
CA VAL A 197 2.27 -9.60 1.70
C VAL A 197 2.34 -8.50 2.74
N CYS A 198 1.28 -8.36 3.52
CA CYS A 198 1.25 -7.54 4.71
C CYS A 198 2.19 -8.12 5.78
N ASP A 199 3.18 -7.35 6.19
CA ASP A 199 3.97 -7.63 7.39
C ASP A 199 3.17 -7.20 8.63
N PRO A 200 2.90 -8.09 9.61
CA PRO A 200 2.25 -7.73 10.87
C PRO A 200 2.89 -6.54 11.59
N ALA A 201 4.20 -6.35 11.49
CA ALA A 201 4.87 -5.21 12.12
C ALA A 201 4.64 -3.88 11.38
N ALA A 202 4.19 -3.93 10.12
CA ALA A 202 4.02 -2.76 9.26
C ALA A 202 2.57 -2.23 9.21
N VAL A 203 1.67 -2.79 10.02
CA VAL A 203 0.27 -2.34 10.15
C VAL A 203 0.00 -1.74 11.52
N THR A 204 -1.00 -0.86 11.58
CA THR A 204 -1.48 -0.33 12.85
C THR A 204 -2.46 -1.34 13.47
N HIS A 205 -2.16 -1.79 14.68
CA HIS A 205 -3.09 -2.61 15.47
C HIS A 205 -4.04 -1.71 16.25
N GLY A 206 -5.34 -1.92 16.07
CA GLY A 206 -6.40 -1.20 16.77
C GLY A 206 -7.26 -2.14 17.62
N TYR A 207 -7.78 -1.62 18.72
CA TYR A 207 -8.64 -2.36 19.65
C TYR A 207 -9.85 -1.51 20.01
N VAL A 208 -11.05 -2.05 19.81
CA VAL A 208 -12.31 -1.38 20.12
C VAL A 208 -13.07 -2.19 21.16
N PRO A 209 -13.15 -1.71 22.42
CA PRO A 209 -14.04 -2.32 23.39
C PRO A 209 -15.49 -2.03 22.98
N ILE A 210 -16.23 -3.01 22.46
CA ILE A 210 -17.60 -2.79 21.97
C ILE A 210 -18.63 -2.79 23.10
N ARG A 211 -18.40 -3.59 24.15
CA ARG A 211 -19.18 -3.61 25.40
C ARG A 211 -18.31 -4.06 26.57
N PRO A 212 -18.75 -3.95 27.84
CA PRO A 212 -17.96 -4.42 28.98
C PRO A 212 -17.50 -5.87 28.79
N GLY A 213 -16.19 -6.10 28.88
CA GLY A 213 -15.60 -7.43 28.75
C GLY A 213 -15.50 -7.98 27.32
N VAL A 214 -15.91 -7.25 26.28
CA VAL A 214 -15.78 -7.68 24.87
C VAL A 214 -15.13 -6.59 24.04
N GLN A 215 -13.97 -6.91 23.46
CA GLN A 215 -13.25 -6.06 22.51
C GLN A 215 -13.03 -6.76 21.18
N LEU A 216 -12.93 -5.96 20.11
CA LEU A 216 -12.52 -6.43 18.80
C LEU A 216 -11.17 -5.81 18.44
N HIS A 217 -10.23 -6.67 18.05
CA HIS A 217 -8.98 -6.31 17.42
C HIS A 217 -9.16 -6.18 15.89
N PHE A 218 -8.39 -5.28 15.30
CA PHE A 218 -8.27 -5.14 13.86
C PHE A 218 -6.89 -4.61 13.49
N VAL A 219 -6.50 -4.83 12.24
CA VAL A 219 -5.36 -4.11 11.65
C VAL A 219 -5.84 -3.07 10.66
N GLU A 220 -5.09 -1.98 10.57
CA GLU A 220 -5.43 -0.83 9.75
C GLU A 220 -4.26 -0.43 8.84
N MET A 221 -4.58 -0.15 7.57
CA MET A 221 -3.63 0.39 6.60
C MET A 221 -4.33 1.31 5.58
N GLY A 222 -3.62 2.33 5.12
CA GLY A 222 -4.08 3.22 4.05
C GLY A 222 -4.99 4.35 4.53
N HIS A 223 -5.60 5.03 3.57
CA HIS A 223 -6.43 6.21 3.80
C HIS A 223 -7.49 6.32 2.70
N GLY A 224 -8.62 6.99 2.98
CA GLY A 224 -9.73 7.14 2.03
C GLY A 224 -11.02 6.48 2.52
N PRO A 225 -11.93 6.08 1.61
CA PRO A 225 -13.15 5.35 1.98
C PRO A 225 -12.81 4.05 2.74
N VAL A 226 -13.60 3.74 3.77
CA VAL A 226 -13.34 2.58 4.62
C VAL A 226 -13.77 1.29 3.95
N VAL A 227 -12.85 0.33 3.84
CA VAL A 227 -13.14 -1.07 3.48
C VAL A 227 -12.88 -1.93 4.70
N CYS A 228 -13.91 -2.61 5.18
CA CYS A 228 -13.82 -3.52 6.33
C CYS A 228 -13.87 -4.98 5.84
N LEU A 229 -12.82 -5.74 6.16
CA LEU A 229 -12.61 -7.13 5.74
C LEU A 229 -12.97 -8.08 6.88
N CYS A 230 -13.85 -9.04 6.62
CA CYS A 230 -14.32 -10.04 7.59
C CYS A 230 -13.88 -11.45 7.13
N HIS A 231 -13.01 -12.11 7.89
CA HIS A 231 -12.55 -13.48 7.57
C HIS A 231 -13.58 -14.56 7.97
N GLY A 232 -13.32 -15.80 7.57
CA GLY A 232 -14.15 -16.97 7.88
C GLY A 232 -13.58 -17.88 8.97
N PHE A 233 -14.02 -19.14 8.96
CA PHE A 233 -13.60 -20.17 9.92
C PHE A 233 -12.59 -21.16 9.28
N PRO A 234 -11.55 -21.59 10.01
CA PRO A 234 -10.90 -20.96 11.17
C PRO A 234 -9.71 -20.13 10.68
N GLU A 235 -9.92 -18.84 10.53
CA GLU A 235 -8.96 -17.94 9.88
C GLU A 235 -8.44 -16.84 10.84
N SER A 236 -7.86 -15.79 10.28
CA SER A 236 -7.45 -14.58 10.98
C SER A 236 -7.55 -13.37 10.04
N TRP A 237 -7.42 -12.15 10.55
CA TRP A 237 -7.14 -10.96 9.73
C TRP A 237 -5.98 -11.21 8.74
N LEU A 238 -5.00 -12.07 9.09
CA LEU A 238 -3.88 -12.47 8.24
C LEU A 238 -4.26 -13.21 6.95
N SER A 239 -5.48 -13.74 6.85
CA SER A 239 -5.99 -14.28 5.59
C SER A 239 -6.07 -13.21 4.50
N TRP A 240 -6.21 -11.94 4.89
CA TRP A 240 -6.26 -10.79 3.98
C TRP A 240 -4.89 -10.16 3.70
N ARG A 241 -3.78 -10.79 4.09
CA ARG A 241 -2.42 -10.22 3.97
C ARG A 241 -2.04 -9.77 2.56
N TYR A 242 -2.62 -10.36 1.51
CA TYR A 242 -2.38 -9.92 0.13
C TYR A 242 -3.28 -8.75 -0.30
N GLN A 243 -4.46 -8.62 0.32
CA GLN A 243 -5.46 -7.61 -0.02
C GLN A 243 -5.23 -6.32 0.74
N ILE A 244 -4.75 -6.38 1.99
CA ILE A 244 -4.54 -5.18 2.84
C ILE A 244 -3.65 -4.15 2.13
N PRO A 245 -2.42 -4.48 1.65
CA PRO A 245 -1.59 -3.48 0.98
C PRO A 245 -2.16 -3.06 -0.37
N ALA A 246 -2.72 -4.01 -1.14
CA ALA A 246 -3.26 -3.74 -2.47
C ALA A 246 -4.44 -2.75 -2.44
N LEU A 247 -5.35 -2.91 -1.48
CA LEU A 247 -6.49 -2.01 -1.29
C LEU A 247 -6.04 -0.66 -0.72
N ALA A 248 -5.07 -0.64 0.19
CA ALA A 248 -4.48 0.60 0.69
C ALA A 248 -3.81 1.41 -0.43
N ASP A 249 -3.07 0.74 -1.32
CA ASP A 249 -2.44 1.32 -2.52
C ASP A 249 -3.47 1.86 -3.51
N ALA A 250 -4.64 1.23 -3.58
CA ALA A 250 -5.78 1.69 -4.37
C ALA A 250 -6.52 2.91 -3.76
N GLY A 251 -6.06 3.43 -2.60
CA GLY A 251 -6.61 4.63 -1.97
C GLY A 251 -7.80 4.38 -1.05
N PHE A 252 -7.85 3.18 -0.44
CA PHE A 252 -8.82 2.86 0.61
C PHE A 252 -8.18 2.84 2.00
N ARG A 253 -8.98 3.14 3.02
CA ARG A 253 -8.66 2.88 4.42
C ARG A 253 -9.12 1.46 4.73
N VAL A 254 -8.19 0.52 4.81
CA VAL A 254 -8.49 -0.89 5.05
C VAL A 254 -8.52 -1.17 6.54
N ILE A 255 -9.60 -1.79 7.01
CA ILE A 255 -9.75 -2.35 8.36
C ILE A 255 -9.93 -3.85 8.17
N ALA A 256 -8.92 -4.65 8.50
CA ALA A 256 -9.07 -6.11 8.52
C ALA A 256 -9.36 -6.54 9.95
N LEU A 257 -10.61 -6.96 10.18
CA LEU A 257 -11.08 -7.38 11.50
C LEU A 257 -10.49 -8.73 11.87
N GLU A 258 -10.10 -8.87 13.13
CA GLU A 258 -10.05 -10.17 13.78
C GLU A 258 -11.47 -10.43 14.34
N MET A 259 -12.19 -11.38 13.75
CA MET A 259 -13.59 -11.61 14.09
C MET A 259 -13.72 -12.05 15.55
N LYS A 260 -14.87 -11.80 16.18
CA LYS A 260 -15.14 -12.22 17.56
C LYS A 260 -14.88 -13.73 17.70
N GLY A 261 -14.16 -14.14 18.74
CA GLY A 261 -13.72 -15.53 18.92
C GLY A 261 -12.32 -15.86 18.39
N TYR A 262 -11.64 -14.93 17.71
CA TYR A 262 -10.35 -15.16 17.07
C TYR A 262 -9.26 -14.22 17.57
N GLY A 263 -8.00 -14.68 17.48
CA GLY A 263 -6.80 -13.89 17.72
C GLY A 263 -6.86 -13.05 18.99
N GLU A 264 -6.69 -11.74 18.84
CA GLU A 264 -6.68 -10.78 19.95
C GLU A 264 -8.07 -10.15 20.23
N SER A 265 -9.10 -10.56 19.49
CA SER A 265 -10.50 -10.26 19.81
C SER A 265 -10.98 -11.16 20.94
N THR A 266 -11.92 -10.66 21.75
CA THR A 266 -12.48 -11.47 22.84
C THR A 266 -13.23 -12.68 22.29
N ALA A 267 -13.09 -13.83 22.97
CA ALA A 267 -13.80 -15.07 22.71
C ALA A 267 -14.73 -15.44 23.90
N PRO A 268 -15.92 -14.84 24.04
CA PRO A 268 -16.88 -15.25 25.07
C PRO A 268 -17.29 -16.73 24.90
N PRO A 269 -17.50 -17.50 25.98
CA PRO A 269 -17.78 -18.94 25.87
C PRO A 269 -19.24 -19.29 25.52
N ASP A 270 -20.18 -18.35 25.63
CA ASP A 270 -21.60 -18.62 25.35
C ASP A 270 -21.87 -18.67 23.85
N ILE A 271 -22.45 -19.77 23.36
CA ILE A 271 -22.83 -19.98 21.95
C ILE A 271 -23.68 -18.82 21.41
N LYS A 272 -24.58 -18.25 22.23
CA LYS A 272 -25.47 -17.16 21.81
C LYS A 272 -24.73 -15.90 21.39
N GLU A 273 -23.50 -15.71 21.86
CA GLU A 273 -22.63 -14.58 21.54
C GLU A 273 -22.20 -14.55 20.07
N TYR A 274 -22.37 -15.66 19.35
CA TYR A 274 -21.94 -15.86 17.95
C TYR A 274 -23.10 -16.00 16.96
N SER A 275 -24.34 -15.75 17.41
CA SER A 275 -25.47 -15.66 16.47
C SER A 275 -25.24 -14.54 15.45
N GLN A 276 -25.74 -14.70 14.23
CA GLN A 276 -25.58 -13.70 13.17
C GLN A 276 -26.14 -12.33 13.58
N GLU A 277 -27.27 -12.31 14.29
CA GLU A 277 -27.84 -11.07 14.85
C GLU A 277 -26.85 -10.39 15.81
N GLN A 278 -26.24 -11.15 16.72
CA GLN A 278 -25.31 -10.59 17.71
C GLN A 278 -24.03 -10.09 17.05
N ILE A 279 -23.46 -10.84 16.09
CA ILE A 279 -22.26 -10.43 15.36
C ILE A 279 -22.51 -9.14 14.56
N CYS A 280 -23.66 -9.02 13.89
CA CYS A 280 -24.00 -7.78 13.16
C CYS A 280 -24.17 -6.59 14.11
N LYS A 281 -24.85 -6.76 15.26
CA LYS A 281 -24.97 -5.70 16.28
C LYS A 281 -23.60 -5.27 16.81
N ASP A 282 -22.72 -6.24 17.08
CA ASP A 282 -21.36 -5.98 17.56
C ASP A 282 -20.56 -5.18 16.53
N LEU A 283 -20.71 -5.50 15.24
CA LEU A 283 -20.07 -4.77 14.15
C LEU A 283 -20.63 -3.34 13.97
N VAL A 284 -21.93 -3.13 14.17
CA VAL A 284 -22.53 -1.78 14.18
C VAL A 284 -21.92 -0.92 15.29
N VAL A 285 -21.83 -1.47 16.52
CA VAL A 285 -21.20 -0.77 17.66
C VAL A 285 -19.72 -0.51 17.42
N PHE A 286 -19.01 -1.45 16.80
CA PHE A 286 -17.62 -1.28 16.39
C PHE A 286 -17.45 -0.07 15.46
N LEU A 287 -18.28 0.03 14.42
CA LEU A 287 -18.27 1.15 13.47
C LEU A 287 -18.63 2.48 14.15
N ASP A 288 -19.59 2.48 15.08
CA ASP A 288 -19.98 3.68 15.85
C ASP A 288 -18.80 4.21 16.68
N LYS A 289 -18.10 3.33 17.40
CA LYS A 289 -16.96 3.72 18.25
C LYS A 289 -15.76 4.24 17.45
N LEU A 290 -15.61 3.81 16.20
CA LEU A 290 -14.61 4.36 15.29
C LEU A 290 -15.08 5.62 14.54
N GLY A 291 -16.32 6.06 14.76
CA GLY A 291 -16.89 7.21 14.06
C GLY A 291 -17.07 6.96 12.55
N ILE A 292 -17.31 5.70 12.16
CA ILE A 292 -17.47 5.29 10.76
C ILE A 292 -18.96 5.18 10.44
N PRO A 293 -19.54 6.17 9.72
CA PRO A 293 -20.97 6.14 9.41
C PRO A 293 -21.30 5.03 8.40
N GLN A 294 -20.44 4.84 7.39
CA GLN A 294 -20.58 3.81 6.37
C GLN A 294 -19.24 3.18 6.02
N THR A 295 -19.27 1.90 5.65
CA THR A 295 -18.09 1.17 5.15
C THR A 295 -18.47 0.24 3.99
N VAL A 296 -17.53 -0.03 3.10
CA VAL A 296 -17.63 -1.17 2.19
C VAL A 296 -17.30 -2.42 2.99
N LEU A 297 -18.17 -3.42 2.96
CA LEU A 297 -17.95 -4.69 3.64
C LEU A 297 -17.55 -5.78 2.64
N ILE A 298 -16.46 -6.48 2.94
CA ILE A 298 -16.00 -7.62 2.15
C ILE A 298 -15.82 -8.81 3.09
N GLY A 299 -16.51 -9.91 2.81
CA GLY A 299 -16.49 -11.12 3.64
C GLY A 299 -16.02 -12.35 2.89
N HIS A 300 -15.38 -13.29 3.58
CA HIS A 300 -15.08 -14.64 3.09
C HIS A 300 -15.70 -15.69 4.03
N ASP A 301 -16.23 -16.78 3.49
CA ASP A 301 -16.82 -17.88 4.28
C ASP A 301 -17.88 -17.36 5.31
N TRP A 302 -17.70 -17.55 6.62
CA TRP A 302 -18.61 -17.00 7.65
C TRP A 302 -18.62 -15.47 7.67
N GLY A 303 -17.49 -14.82 7.39
CA GLY A 303 -17.45 -13.38 7.16
C GLY A 303 -18.33 -12.97 5.97
N GLY A 304 -18.42 -13.82 4.94
CA GLY A 304 -19.34 -13.64 3.81
C GLY A 304 -20.82 -13.64 4.25
N ALA A 305 -21.21 -14.53 5.17
CA ALA A 305 -22.56 -14.54 5.73
C ALA A 305 -22.84 -13.25 6.55
N VAL A 306 -21.87 -12.80 7.34
CA VAL A 306 -21.98 -11.56 8.13
C VAL A 306 -22.22 -10.34 7.23
N VAL A 307 -21.42 -10.18 6.16
CA VAL A 307 -21.55 -8.99 5.31
C VAL A 307 -22.86 -8.96 4.52
N TRP A 308 -23.41 -10.12 4.14
CA TRP A 308 -24.77 -10.19 3.56
C TRP A 308 -25.84 -9.77 4.57
N ASN A 309 -25.75 -10.25 5.81
CA ASN A 309 -26.69 -9.88 6.87
C ASN A 309 -26.58 -8.39 7.22
N MET A 310 -25.38 -7.83 7.26
CA MET A 310 -25.18 -6.39 7.44
C MET A 310 -25.86 -5.58 6.33
N ALA A 311 -25.71 -5.99 5.07
CA ALA A 311 -26.36 -5.32 3.95
C ALA A 311 -27.90 -5.40 4.01
N LEU A 312 -28.44 -6.50 4.55
CA LEU A 312 -29.88 -6.70 4.68
C LEU A 312 -30.50 -5.90 5.84
N PHE A 313 -29.86 -5.93 7.01
CA PHE A 313 -30.44 -5.38 8.25
C PHE A 313 -29.94 -3.98 8.62
N TYR A 314 -28.78 -3.57 8.10
CA TYR A 314 -28.15 -2.28 8.37
C TYR A 314 -27.69 -1.58 7.07
N PRO A 315 -28.55 -1.49 6.02
CA PRO A 315 -28.15 -0.93 4.73
C PRO A 315 -27.63 0.51 4.82
N GLU A 316 -28.09 1.28 5.81
CA GLU A 316 -27.62 2.63 6.10
C GLU A 316 -26.14 2.68 6.51
N ARG A 317 -25.58 1.56 6.99
CA ARG A 317 -24.16 1.41 7.39
C ARG A 317 -23.28 0.82 6.30
N VAL A 318 -23.87 0.26 5.24
CA VAL A 318 -23.14 -0.48 4.21
C VAL A 318 -23.08 0.32 2.92
N ARG A 319 -21.90 0.86 2.61
CA ARG A 319 -21.66 1.63 1.37
C ARG A 319 -21.75 0.75 0.13
N ALA A 320 -21.21 -0.47 0.23
CA ALA A 320 -21.24 -1.55 -0.75
C ALA A 320 -20.91 -2.87 -0.04
N VAL A 321 -21.29 -4.00 -0.63
CA VAL A 321 -21.04 -5.34 -0.09
C VAL A 321 -20.44 -6.26 -1.14
N ALA A 322 -19.46 -7.07 -0.74
CA ALA A 322 -18.90 -8.15 -1.55
C ALA A 322 -18.67 -9.40 -0.69
N SER A 323 -18.87 -10.59 -1.28
CA SER A 323 -18.63 -11.86 -0.62
C SER A 323 -17.78 -12.76 -1.51
N LEU A 324 -16.78 -13.39 -0.91
CA LEU A 324 -15.96 -14.42 -1.53
C LEU A 324 -16.48 -15.79 -1.10
N ASN A 325 -16.80 -16.62 -2.09
CA ASN A 325 -17.28 -18.00 -1.96
C ASN A 325 -18.72 -18.13 -1.43
N THR A 326 -19.09 -17.40 -0.37
CA THR A 326 -20.39 -17.53 0.29
C THR A 326 -21.51 -16.81 -0.48
N PRO A 327 -22.48 -17.53 -1.05
CA PRO A 327 -23.60 -16.90 -1.75
C PRO A 327 -24.60 -16.30 -0.77
N TYR A 328 -25.33 -15.26 -1.20
CA TYR A 328 -26.55 -14.86 -0.51
C TYR A 328 -27.67 -15.86 -0.81
N ARG A 329 -28.30 -16.40 0.23
CA ARG A 329 -29.49 -17.25 0.12
C ARG A 329 -30.53 -16.79 1.15
N PRO A 330 -31.68 -16.25 0.75
CA PRO A 330 -32.72 -15.87 1.69
C PRO A 330 -33.25 -17.10 2.43
N ALA A 331 -33.65 -16.91 3.69
CA ALA A 331 -34.33 -17.94 4.45
C ALA A 331 -35.71 -18.22 3.85
N ASP A 332 -36.04 -19.50 3.70
CA ASP A 332 -37.37 -19.94 3.31
C ASP A 332 -38.11 -20.42 4.57
N PRO A 333 -39.11 -19.67 5.07
CA PRO A 333 -39.81 -20.03 6.30
C PRO A 333 -40.64 -21.32 6.17
N SER A 334 -40.84 -21.83 4.95
CA SER A 334 -41.54 -23.10 4.71
C SER A 334 -40.64 -24.33 4.77
N VAL A 335 -39.32 -24.13 4.91
CA VAL A 335 -38.31 -25.19 4.88
C VAL A 335 -37.63 -25.31 6.23
N ASP A 336 -37.59 -26.53 6.78
CA ASP A 336 -36.68 -26.85 7.89
C ASP A 336 -35.23 -26.83 7.35
N ILE A 337 -34.48 -25.82 7.75
CA ILE A 337 -33.11 -25.61 7.29
C ILE A 337 -32.18 -26.73 7.76
N VAL A 338 -32.41 -27.31 8.95
CA VAL A 338 -31.57 -28.37 9.51
C VAL A 338 -31.73 -29.63 8.67
N GLU A 339 -32.97 -30.02 8.36
CA GLU A 339 -33.24 -31.19 7.51
C GLU A 339 -32.73 -30.98 6.08
N LYS A 340 -32.88 -29.77 5.52
CA LYS A 340 -32.30 -29.45 4.21
C LYS A 340 -30.78 -29.55 4.22
N MET A 341 -30.10 -29.07 5.26
CA MET A 341 -28.64 -29.14 5.36
C MET A 341 -28.14 -30.57 5.51
N LYS A 342 -28.85 -31.43 6.27
CA LYS A 342 -28.54 -32.87 6.36
C LYS A 342 -28.61 -33.58 5.01
N SER A 343 -29.45 -33.10 4.09
CA SER A 343 -29.56 -33.68 2.75
C SER A 343 -28.37 -33.35 1.83
N ILE A 344 -27.48 -32.44 2.22
CA ILE A 344 -26.35 -31.97 1.40
C ILE A 344 -25.03 -32.46 2.02
N PRO A 345 -24.39 -33.52 1.48
CA PRO A 345 -23.24 -34.17 2.10
C PRO A 345 -22.05 -33.23 2.38
N THR A 346 -21.86 -32.19 1.56
CA THR A 346 -20.79 -31.20 1.73
C THR A 346 -20.91 -30.42 3.05
N PHE A 347 -22.10 -30.36 3.67
CA PHE A 347 -22.30 -29.70 4.96
C PHE A 347 -22.21 -30.64 6.17
N ASN A 348 -21.86 -31.92 5.99
CA ASN A 348 -21.79 -32.90 7.08
C ASN A 348 -20.85 -32.48 8.22
N TYR A 349 -19.76 -31.78 7.89
CA TYR A 349 -18.81 -31.27 8.89
C TYR A 349 -19.44 -30.26 9.86
N GLN A 350 -20.48 -29.52 9.43
CA GLN A 350 -21.15 -28.56 10.30
C GLN A 350 -21.96 -29.24 11.41
N PHE A 351 -22.42 -30.47 11.18
CA PHE A 351 -23.07 -31.29 12.20
C PHE A 351 -22.06 -31.87 13.20
N TYR A 352 -20.85 -32.20 12.74
CA TYR A 352 -19.75 -32.58 13.63
C TYR A 352 -19.38 -31.43 14.59
N PHE A 353 -19.49 -30.17 14.15
CA PHE A 353 -19.23 -28.99 14.96
C PHE A 353 -20.35 -28.59 15.95
N GLN A 354 -21.47 -29.33 16.02
CA GLN A 354 -22.59 -28.93 16.90
C GLN A 354 -22.37 -29.28 18.37
N GLU A 355 -21.68 -30.37 18.68
CA GLU A 355 -21.48 -30.83 20.06
C GLU A 355 -20.28 -30.10 20.68
N PRO A 356 -20.49 -29.25 21.71
CA PRO A 356 -19.40 -28.48 22.31
C PRO A 356 -18.30 -29.37 22.91
N GLY A 357 -17.05 -29.01 22.64
CA GLY A 357 -15.86 -29.73 23.09
C GLY A 357 -15.42 -30.89 22.19
N VAL A 358 -16.25 -31.36 21.26
CA VAL A 358 -15.88 -32.47 20.36
C VAL A 358 -14.93 -31.99 19.27
N ALA A 359 -15.31 -30.94 18.55
CA ALA A 359 -14.51 -30.41 17.46
C ALA A 359 -13.30 -29.64 17.99
N GLU A 360 -13.47 -28.92 19.09
CA GLU A 360 -12.40 -28.20 19.79
C GLU A 360 -11.28 -29.17 20.18
N ALA A 361 -11.62 -30.32 20.78
CA ALA A 361 -10.63 -31.32 21.16
C ALA A 361 -9.85 -31.88 19.96
N GLU A 362 -10.46 -32.08 18.79
CA GLU A 362 -9.75 -32.52 17.59
C GLU A 362 -8.87 -31.39 17.01
N LEU A 363 -9.46 -30.20 16.82
CA LEU A 363 -8.83 -29.10 16.10
C LEU A 363 -7.66 -28.50 16.87
N GLU A 364 -7.75 -28.45 18.21
CA GLU A 364 -6.71 -27.91 19.10
C GLU A 364 -5.61 -28.91 19.42
N GLN A 365 -5.83 -30.21 19.23
CA GLN A 365 -4.84 -31.25 19.53
C GLN A 365 -3.53 -31.05 18.75
N ASP A 366 -3.63 -30.63 17.47
CA ASP A 366 -2.49 -30.28 16.63
C ASP A 366 -2.88 -29.15 15.67
N ILE A 367 -2.64 -27.91 16.11
CA ILE A 367 -2.95 -26.69 15.36
C ILE A 367 -2.23 -26.67 14.00
N GLY A 368 -0.97 -27.12 13.95
CA GLY A 368 -0.18 -27.13 12.72
C GLY A 368 -0.76 -28.08 11.67
N ARG A 369 -1.20 -29.27 12.09
CA ARG A 369 -1.94 -30.21 11.25
C ARG A 369 -3.28 -29.63 10.82
N THR A 370 -4.07 -29.09 11.76
CA THR A 370 -5.39 -28.52 11.49
C THR A 370 -5.33 -27.44 10.42
N LEU A 371 -4.41 -26.46 10.57
CA LEU A 371 -4.25 -25.39 9.59
C LEU A 371 -3.79 -25.93 8.22
N LYS A 372 -2.89 -26.93 8.15
CA LYS A 372 -2.50 -27.57 6.88
C LYS A 372 -3.65 -28.36 6.23
N VAL A 373 -4.60 -28.86 7.01
CA VAL A 373 -5.76 -29.56 6.48
C VAL A 373 -6.78 -28.58 5.92
N LEU A 374 -7.03 -27.47 6.62
CA LEU A 374 -8.08 -26.50 6.29
C LEU A 374 -7.61 -25.41 5.32
N ILE A 375 -6.38 -24.93 5.45
CA ILE A 375 -5.79 -23.85 4.65
C ILE A 375 -4.67 -24.44 3.78
N ARG A 376 -5.03 -24.91 2.58
CA ARG A 376 -4.10 -25.56 1.65
C ARG A 376 -3.72 -24.65 0.50
N SER A 377 -2.44 -24.67 0.15
CA SER A 377 -1.97 -24.16 -1.14
C SER A 377 -2.37 -25.12 -2.26
N THR A 378 -2.80 -24.58 -3.40
CA THR A 378 -2.98 -25.36 -4.64
C THR A 378 -1.67 -25.58 -5.39
N ARG A 379 -0.57 -24.92 -4.98
CA ARG A 379 0.76 -25.19 -5.53
C ARG A 379 1.27 -26.49 -4.94
N GLN A 380 1.52 -27.47 -5.81
CA GLN A 380 2.42 -28.58 -5.50
C GLN A 380 3.82 -27.96 -5.44
N GLU A 381 4.41 -27.90 -4.24
CA GLU A 381 5.84 -27.65 -4.07
C GLU A 381 6.65 -28.90 -4.44
#